data_AF-A0A509L9J6-F1
#
_entry.id   AF-A0A509L9J6-F1
#
_cell.length_a   1.000
_cell.length_b   1.000
_cell.length_c   1.000
_cell.angle_alpha   90.00
_cell.angle_beta   90.00
_cell.angle_gamma   90.00
#
_symmetry.space_group_name_H-M   'P 1'
#
loop_
_entity.id
_entity.type
_entity.pdbx_description
1 polymer ?
#
loop_
_entity_poly.entity_id
_entity_poly.type
_entity_poly.pdbx_seq_one_letter_code
_entity_poly.pdbx_strand_id
1 'polypeptide(L)'
;MFLSFQLKQTHSQYGVVTLHRPSNVDNKQTLEVIIETLSTISQTLPLIFPIHPRTRKNMEAFNIKPGANIKLTAPLSYMEFLNLWKDAKLALTDSGGLQEETTA
;
A
#
# COMPACT_ATOMS: atom_id res chain seq x y z
N MET A 1 6.93 -8.97 -18.57
CA MET A 1 7.72 -8.06 -17.69
C MET A 1 6.96 -7.96 -16.37
N PHE A 2 7.61 -8.16 -15.22
CA PHE A 2 6.88 -8.06 -13.94
C PHE A 2 6.39 -6.63 -13.69
N LEU A 3 5.22 -6.50 -13.07
CA LEU A 3 4.60 -5.20 -12.81
C LEU A 3 5.49 -4.34 -11.90
N SER A 4 6.23 -4.97 -10.98
CA SER A 4 7.18 -4.32 -10.08
C SER A 4 8.27 -3.52 -10.81
N PHE A 5 8.79 -4.02 -11.93
CA PHE A 5 9.80 -3.29 -12.71
C PHE A 5 9.23 -2.02 -13.37
N GLN A 6 8.02 -2.11 -13.91
CA GLN A 6 7.36 -0.95 -14.52
C GLN A 6 7.05 0.13 -13.47
N LEU A 7 6.61 -0.28 -12.27
CA LEU A 7 6.35 0.63 -11.16
C LEU A 7 7.61 1.38 -10.71
N LYS A 8 8.77 0.70 -10.68
CA LYS A 8 10.05 1.35 -10.37
C LYS A 8 10.53 2.32 -11.45
N GLN A 9 10.32 1.99 -12.72
CA GLN A 9 10.71 2.89 -13.80
C GLN A 9 9.87 4.17 -13.81
N THR A 10 8.61 4.08 -13.38
CA THR A 10 7.70 5.23 -13.31
C THR A 10 7.89 6.09 -12.06
N HIS A 11 8.40 5.52 -10.97
CA HIS A 11 8.65 6.21 -9.71
C HIS A 11 10.08 5.98 -9.21
N SER A 12 10.95 6.98 -9.40
CA SER A 12 12.35 6.93 -8.92
C SER A 12 12.46 6.87 -7.39
N GLN A 13 11.45 7.37 -6.68
CA GLN A 13 11.28 7.23 -5.24
C GLN A 13 9.81 6.93 -4.94
N TYR A 14 9.57 5.98 -4.04
CA TYR A 14 8.23 5.59 -3.62
C TYR A 14 8.24 4.98 -2.22
N GLY A 15 7.07 4.99 -1.58
CA GLY A 15 6.76 4.15 -0.43
C GLY A 15 5.89 2.96 -0.84
N VAL A 16 5.91 1.90 -0.03
CA VAL A 16 5.02 0.75 -0.19
C VAL A 16 4.03 0.68 0.97
N VAL A 17 2.82 0.21 0.68
CA VAL A 17 1.76 0.05 1.69
C VAL A 17 1.24 -1.38 1.68
N THR A 18 1.04 -1.95 2.88
CA THR A 18 0.19 -3.12 3.08
C THR A 18 -0.78 -2.87 4.23
N LEU A 19 -2.07 -3.04 3.97
CA LEU A 19 -3.13 -2.83 4.95
C LEU A 19 -4.21 -3.90 4.74
N HIS A 20 -4.53 -4.67 5.78
CA HIS A 20 -5.50 -5.77 5.67
C HIS A 20 -6.10 -6.23 7.00
N ARG A 21 -5.59 -5.76 8.15
CA ARG A 21 -6.08 -6.22 9.45
C ARG A 21 -7.51 -5.75 9.71
N PRO A 22 -8.40 -6.63 10.21
CA PRO A 22 -9.79 -6.30 10.51
C PRO A 22 -9.95 -5.01 11.33
N SER A 23 -9.12 -4.84 12.35
CA SER A 23 -9.13 -3.67 13.25
C SER A 23 -8.92 -2.34 12.52
N ASN A 24 -8.25 -2.37 11.37
CA ASN A 24 -7.94 -1.19 10.57
C ASN A 24 -8.95 -0.98 9.44
N VAL A 25 -9.44 -2.07 8.83
CA VAL A 25 -10.15 -1.98 7.54
C VAL A 25 -11.64 -2.25 7.61
N ASP A 26 -12.17 -2.84 8.69
CA ASP A 26 -13.60 -3.18 8.79
C ASP A 26 -14.48 -2.05 9.34
N ASN A 27 -13.89 -1.09 10.04
CA ASN A 27 -14.59 0.09 10.52
C ASN A 27 -14.37 1.26 9.55
N LYS A 28 -15.47 1.91 9.13
CA LYS A 28 -15.42 3.01 8.16
C LYS A 28 -14.53 4.16 8.64
N GLN A 29 -14.76 4.65 9.86
CA GLN A 29 -14.07 5.82 10.40
C GLN A 29 -12.56 5.55 10.51
N THR A 30 -12.18 4.37 11.01
CA THR A 30 -10.78 3.97 11.08
C THR A 30 -10.14 3.90 9.71
N LEU A 31 -10.78 3.22 8.75
CA LEU A 31 -10.23 3.09 7.40
C LEU A 31 -10.12 4.43 6.69
N GLU A 32 -11.11 5.31 6.84
CA GLU A 32 -11.14 6.65 6.25
C GLU A 32 -9.94 7.48 6.75
N VAL A 33 -9.72 7.55 8.06
CA VAL A 33 -8.56 8.25 8.65
C VAL A 33 -7.23 7.68 8.14
N ILE A 34 -7.11 6.35 8.02
CA ILE A 34 -5.89 5.73 7.50
C ILE A 34 -5.67 6.14 6.04
N ILE A 35 -6.69 6.05 5.18
CA ILE A 35 -6.57 6.38 3.76
C ILE A 35 -6.31 7.89 3.56
N GLU A 36 -6.90 8.77 4.36
CA GLU A 36 -6.61 10.21 4.37
C GLU A 36 -5.16 10.50 4.77
N THR A 37 -4.66 9.80 5.80
CA THR A 37 -3.27 9.91 6.24
C THR A 37 -2.30 9.47 5.14
N LEU A 38 -2.55 8.31 4.52
CA LEU A 38 -1.78 7.83 3.38
C LEU A 38 -1.85 8.81 2.20
N SER A 39 -3.01 9.42 1.96
CA SER A 39 -3.19 10.41 0.89
C SER A 39 -2.36 11.66 1.15
N THR A 40 -2.26 12.11 2.40
CA THR A 40 -1.38 13.22 2.81
C THR A 40 0.09 12.87 2.59
N ILE A 41 0.54 11.69 3.03
CA ILE A 41 1.92 11.22 2.81
C ILE A 41 2.24 11.15 1.31
N SER A 42 1.28 10.70 0.50
CA SER A 42 1.44 10.55 -0.95
C SER A 42 1.68 11.87 -1.71
N GLN A 43 1.40 13.02 -1.09
CA GLN A 43 1.71 14.33 -1.66
C GLN A 43 3.23 14.58 -1.73
N THR A 44 4.00 13.99 -0.81
CA THR A 44 5.46 14.14 -0.75
C THR A 44 6.19 12.92 -1.34
N LEU A 45 5.67 11.71 -1.09
CA LEU A 45 6.28 10.46 -1.55
C LEU A 45 5.19 9.56 -2.17
N PRO A 46 5.19 9.35 -3.51
CA PRO A 46 4.23 8.47 -4.16
C PRO A 46 4.15 7.10 -3.48
N LEU A 47 2.94 6.57 -3.31
CA LEU A 47 2.72 5.30 -2.61
C LEU A 47 2.27 4.23 -3.59
N ILE A 48 2.93 3.07 -3.56
CA ILE A 48 2.48 1.87 -4.25
C ILE A 48 1.77 0.99 -3.23
N PHE A 49 0.51 0.66 -3.50
CA PHE A 49 -0.33 -0.07 -2.56
C PHE A 49 -0.95 -1.31 -3.27
N PRO A 50 -0.27 -2.47 -3.17
CA PRO A 50 -0.85 -3.76 -3.53
C PRO A 50 -2.01 -4.09 -2.58
N ILE A 51 -3.20 -3.63 -2.96
CA ILE A 51 -4.34 -3.61 -2.03
C ILE A 51 -4.88 -5.02 -1.81
N HIS A 52 -5.01 -5.39 -0.54
CA HIS A 52 -5.61 -6.65 -0.16
C HIS A 52 -7.10 -6.67 -0.55
N PRO A 53 -7.67 -7.82 -1.00
CA PRO A 53 -9.06 -7.90 -1.43
C PRO A 53 -10.07 -7.39 -0.37
N ARG A 54 -9.80 -7.65 0.92
CA ARG A 54 -10.61 -7.13 2.04
C ARG A 54 -10.66 -5.60 2.06
N THR A 55 -9.50 -4.97 2.00
CA THR A 55 -9.37 -3.50 2.05
C THR A 55 -10.02 -2.87 0.85
N ARG A 56 -9.83 -3.45 -0.35
CA ARG A 56 -10.49 -3.01 -1.58
C ARG A 56 -12.01 -3.05 -1.43
N LYS A 57 -12.55 -4.19 -1.00
CA LYS A 57 -14.00 -4.38 -0.77
C LYS A 57 -14.57 -3.34 0.19
N ASN A 58 -13.88 -3.07 1.29
CA ASN A 58 -14.37 -2.13 2.30
C ASN A 58 -14.24 -0.66 1.82
N MET A 59 -13.17 -0.29 1.11
CA MET A 59 -13.07 1.03 0.48
C MET A 59 -14.21 1.28 -0.50
N GLU A 60 -14.55 0.28 -1.33
CA GLU A 60 -15.68 0.35 -2.27
C GLU A 60 -17.02 0.47 -1.51
N ALA A 61 -17.25 -0.37 -0.50
CA ALA A 61 -18.47 -0.36 0.29
C ALA A 61 -18.67 0.96 1.08
N PHE A 62 -17.58 1.58 1.54
CA PHE A 62 -17.62 2.83 2.29
C PHE A 62 -17.49 4.08 1.41
N ASN A 63 -17.33 3.91 0.10
CA ASN A 63 -17.07 4.99 -0.87
C ASN A 63 -15.82 5.83 -0.53
N ILE A 64 -14.78 5.18 0.00
CA ILE A 64 -13.49 5.80 0.33
C ILE A 64 -12.60 5.76 -0.91
N LYS A 65 -12.05 6.90 -1.31
CA LYS A 65 -11.16 7.03 -2.46
C LYS A 65 -9.72 7.32 -2.00
N PRO A 66 -8.71 6.69 -2.61
CA PRO A 66 -7.33 7.04 -2.33
C PRO A 66 -6.96 8.37 -2.97
N GLY A 67 -5.92 9.04 -2.44
CA GLY A 67 -5.31 10.20 -3.08
C GLY A 67 -4.71 9.87 -4.46
N ALA A 68 -4.58 10.89 -5.31
CA ALA A 68 -4.15 10.75 -6.71
C ALA A 68 -2.75 10.14 -6.88
N ASN A 69 -1.87 10.30 -5.88
CA ASN A 69 -0.50 9.78 -5.88
C ASN A 69 -0.38 8.39 -5.21
N ILE A 70 -1.50 7.73 -4.93
CA ILE A 70 -1.52 6.34 -4.46
C ILE A 70 -1.84 5.43 -5.64
N LYS A 71 -0.87 4.62 -6.05
CA LYS A 71 -1.04 3.60 -7.06
C LYS A 71 -1.57 2.31 -6.44
N LEU A 72 -2.88 2.09 -6.57
CA LEU A 72 -3.48 0.79 -6.24
C LEU A 72 -3.12 -0.25 -7.32
N THR A 73 -2.69 -1.43 -6.90
CA THR A 73 -2.51 -2.60 -7.78
C THR A 73 -3.32 -3.80 -7.26
N ALA A 74 -3.45 -4.85 -8.06
CA ALA A 74 -3.84 -6.16 -7.50
C ALA A 74 -2.75 -6.65 -6.52
N PRO A 75 -3.06 -7.62 -5.64
CA PRO A 75 -2.04 -8.32 -4.86
C PRO A 75 -0.92 -8.83 -5.78
N LEU A 76 0.33 -8.67 -5.33
CA LEU A 76 1.51 -9.10 -6.07
C LEU A 76 2.01 -10.44 -5.54
N SER A 77 2.70 -11.19 -6.39
CA SER A 77 3.46 -12.35 -5.93
C SER A 77 4.55 -11.92 -4.93
N TYR A 78 4.99 -12.85 -4.08
CA TYR A 78 6.04 -12.55 -3.09
C TYR A 78 7.30 -11.95 -3.74
N MET A 79 7.77 -12.54 -4.85
CA MET A 79 8.96 -12.05 -5.55
C MET A 79 8.77 -10.66 -6.16
N GLU A 80 7.57 -10.35 -6.68
CA GLU A 80 7.26 -9.01 -7.18
C GLU A 80 7.19 -7.98 -6.07
N PHE A 81 6.59 -8.36 -4.94
CA PHE A 81 6.52 -7.46 -3.80
C PHE A 81 7.90 -7.26 -3.17
N LEU A 82 8.69 -8.32 -2.99
CA LEU A 82 10.10 -8.25 -2.56
C LEU A 82 10.92 -7.33 -3.43
N ASN A 83 10.73 -7.42 -4.75
CA ASN A 83 11.36 -6.48 -5.66
C ASN A 83 10.99 -5.03 -5.31
N LEU A 84 9.72 -4.72 -5.04
CA LEU A 84 9.31 -3.36 -4.68
C LEU A 84 9.81 -2.91 -3.30
N TRP A 85 9.56 -3.67 -2.24
CA TRP A 85 9.77 -3.15 -0.89
C TRP A 85 11.24 -3.04 -0.50
N LYS A 86 12.12 -3.88 -1.06
CA LYS A 86 13.57 -3.81 -0.81
C LYS A 86 14.23 -2.49 -1.24
N ASP A 87 13.64 -1.79 -2.21
CA ASP A 87 14.16 -0.51 -2.75
C ASP A 87 13.25 0.68 -2.37
N ALA A 88 12.22 0.45 -1.56
CA ALA A 88 11.29 1.50 -1.13
C ALA A 88 11.95 2.47 -0.14
N LYS A 89 11.59 3.75 -0.19
CA LYS A 89 12.04 4.75 0.80
C LYS A 89 11.36 4.60 2.15
N LEU A 90 10.15 4.02 2.14
CA LEU A 90 9.31 3.87 3.31
C LEU A 90 8.40 2.65 3.11
N ALA A 91 8.23 1.85 4.15
CA ALA A 91 7.22 0.80 4.22
C ALA A 91 6.18 1.16 5.30
N LEU A 92 4.91 1.20 4.94
CA LEU A 92 3.77 1.45 5.82
C LEU A 92 2.93 0.16 5.89
N THR A 93 2.99 -0.55 7.01
CA THR A 93 2.51 -1.93 7.05
C THR A 93 1.80 -2.30 8.35
N ASP A 94 0.67 -2.99 8.22
CA ASP A 94 0.05 -3.77 9.31
C ASP A 94 0.35 -5.29 9.22
N SER A 95 1.17 -5.71 8.26
CA SER A 95 1.62 -7.10 8.10
C SER A 95 2.77 -7.42 9.06
N GLY A 96 2.56 -8.41 9.93
CA GLY A 96 3.59 -8.88 10.86
C GLY A 96 4.80 -9.48 10.14
N GLY A 97 4.58 -10.33 9.13
CA GLY A 97 5.68 -10.94 8.36
C GLY A 97 6.55 -9.89 7.65
N LEU A 98 5.93 -8.85 7.08
CA LEU A 98 6.72 -7.77 6.47
C LEU A 98 7.50 -6.96 7.52
N GLN A 99 6.94 -6.75 8.72
CA GLN A 99 7.66 -6.07 9.80
C GLN A 99 8.93 -6.84 10.20
N GLU A 100 8.84 -8.17 10.31
CA GLU A 100 9.99 -9.05 10.57
C GLU A 100 11.02 -8.96 9.43
N GLU A 101 10.58 -9.06 8.18
CA GLU A 101 11.45 -9.03 7.01
C GLU A 101 12.14 -7.66 6.78
N THR A 102 11.52 -6.53 7.14
CA THR A 102 12.11 -5.19 6.99
C THR A 102 13.05 -4.79 8.12
N THR A 103 13.06 -5.52 9.24
CA THR A 103 13.90 -5.22 10.42
C THR A 103 15.14 -6.11 10.47
N ALA A 104 15.23 -7.10 9.58
CA ALA A 104 16.35 -8.04 9.46
C ALA A 104 17.61 -7.42 8.84
#